data_AF-A0A9D5YGI4-F1
#
_entry.id   AF-A0A9D5YGI4-F1
#
_cell.length_a   1.000
_cell.length_b   1.000
_cell.length_c   1.000
_cell.angle_alpha   90.00
_cell.angle_beta   90.00
_cell.angle_gamma   90.00
#
_symmetry.space_group_name_H-M   'P 1'
#
loop_
_entity.id
_entity.type
_entity.pdbx_description
1 polymer ?
#
loop_
_entity_poly.entity_id
_entity_poly.type
_entity_poly.pdbx_seq_one_letter_code
_entity_poly.pdbx_strand_id
1 'polypeptide(L)'
;MTFEYAVYFKLLLICGYNDELKTYIDNALIEQNPLSDIVIELSTSSSDDKKMLSTLNEYLLQVKDTDIDYDKTVFELVLSFLKIKYIEESMSMADITSLMYKLAVCTDRYLDEPWNTMYFLGSLFDEAESGYIDKKDYQCKFTAFLNEGICFCDYPPVQVKESILKKILRKIRDKK
;
A
#
# COMPACT_ATOMS: atom_id res chain seq x y z
N MET A 1 18.03 1.80 12.26
CA MET A 1 17.00 1.43 11.27
C MET A 1 16.73 -0.07 11.40
N THR A 2 15.47 -0.53 11.40
CA THR A 2 15.13 -1.96 11.38
C THR A 2 14.98 -2.47 9.95
N PHE A 3 14.86 -3.78 9.75
CA PHE A 3 14.63 -4.36 8.42
C PHE A 3 13.30 -3.93 7.82
N GLU A 4 12.24 -3.77 8.63
CA GLU A 4 10.93 -3.30 8.18
C GLU A 4 11.00 -1.86 7.66
N TYR A 5 11.73 -0.98 8.35
CA TYR A 5 12.00 0.37 7.86
C TYR A 5 12.80 0.35 6.55
N ALA A 6 13.78 -0.55 6.42
CA ALA A 6 14.54 -0.70 5.19
C ALA A 6 13.66 -1.17 4.01
N VAL A 7 12.76 -2.11 4.23
CA VAL A 7 11.75 -2.53 3.24
C VAL A 7 10.85 -1.35 2.87
N TYR A 8 10.28 -0.66 3.87
CA TYR A 8 9.43 0.52 3.66
C TYR A 8 10.13 1.57 2.77
N PHE A 9 11.35 1.98 3.11
CA PHE A 9 12.08 2.97 2.31
C PHE A 9 12.49 2.44 0.92
N LYS A 10 12.80 1.15 0.79
CA LYS A 10 13.03 0.52 -0.51
C LYS A 10 11.79 0.64 -1.39
N LEU A 11 10.60 0.36 -0.87
CA LEU A 11 9.34 0.48 -1.61
C LEU A 11 9.07 1.93 -2.03
N LEU A 12 9.31 2.88 -1.14
CA LEU A 12 9.16 4.31 -1.44
C LEU A 12 10.13 4.79 -2.52
N LEU A 13 11.41 4.40 -2.45
CA LEU A 13 12.42 4.70 -3.48
C LEU A 13 11.99 4.16 -4.85
N ILE A 14 11.53 2.90 -4.91
CA ILE A 14 11.07 2.29 -6.16
C ILE A 14 9.85 3.05 -6.72
N CYS A 15 9.01 3.59 -5.84
CA CYS A 15 7.85 4.41 -6.22
C CYS A 15 8.17 5.89 -6.47
N GLY A 16 9.44 6.32 -6.34
CA GLY A 16 9.90 7.69 -6.61
C GLY A 16 9.80 8.67 -5.42
N TYR A 17 9.58 8.18 -4.20
CA TYR A 17 9.47 8.98 -2.97
C TYR A 17 10.80 9.03 -2.21
N ASN A 18 11.85 9.48 -2.90
CA ASN A 18 13.22 9.46 -2.37
C ASN A 18 13.43 10.41 -1.19
N ASP A 19 12.68 11.50 -1.15
CA ASP A 19 12.84 12.53 -0.13
C ASP A 19 12.42 12.04 1.26
N GLU A 20 11.51 11.05 1.34
CA GLU A 20 11.10 10.43 2.61
C GLU A 20 12.27 9.73 3.30
N LEU A 21 13.09 8.99 2.54
CA LEU A 21 14.29 8.35 3.08
C LEU A 21 15.34 9.39 3.49
N LYS A 22 15.51 10.46 2.70
CA LYS A 22 16.44 11.55 3.03
C LYS A 22 16.05 12.22 4.33
N THR A 23 14.78 12.60 4.48
CA THR A 23 14.26 13.20 5.72
C THR A 23 14.46 12.27 6.93
N TYR A 24 14.21 10.97 6.75
CA TYR A 24 14.50 10.00 7.81
C TYR A 24 15.99 9.97 8.19
N ILE A 25 16.90 9.96 7.21
CA ILE A 25 18.36 9.97 7.46
C ILE A 25 18.75 11.24 8.20
N ASP A 26 18.29 12.40 7.74
CA ASP A 26 18.62 13.70 8.33
C ASP A 26 18.17 13.77 9.80
N ASN A 27 16.95 13.30 10.10
CA ASN A 27 16.45 13.22 11.46
C ASN A 27 17.26 12.22 12.30
N ALA A 28 17.59 11.04 11.74
CA ALA A 28 18.36 10.03 12.44
C ALA A 28 19.78 10.51 12.81
N LEU A 29 20.42 11.32 11.96
CA LEU A 29 21.73 11.91 12.24
C LEU A 29 21.73 12.87 13.45
N ILE A 30 20.57 13.46 13.75
CA ILE A 30 20.39 14.39 14.88
C ILE A 30 19.98 13.62 16.14
N GLU A 31 19.06 12.66 15.99
CA GLU A 31 18.34 12.06 17.11
C GLU A 31 18.91 10.72 17.59
N GLN A 32 19.52 9.91 16.70
CA GLN A 32 19.97 8.56 17.06
C GLN A 32 21.39 8.59 17.64
N ASN A 33 21.54 8.02 18.83
CA ASN A 33 22.84 7.79 19.46
C ASN A 33 22.85 6.46 20.24
N PRO A 34 23.56 5.41 19.79
CA PRO A 34 24.43 5.38 18.60
C PRO A 34 23.64 5.31 17.28
N LEU A 35 24.22 5.86 16.21
CA LEU A 35 23.74 5.69 14.84
C LEU A 35 23.96 4.25 14.38
N SER A 36 22.97 3.66 13.70
CA SER A 36 23.14 2.36 13.06
C SER A 36 24.00 2.46 11.80
N ASP A 37 24.87 1.47 11.55
CA ASP A 37 25.81 1.46 10.41
C ASP A 37 25.12 1.69 9.07
N ILE A 38 23.94 1.11 8.86
CA ILE A 38 23.14 1.32 7.64
C ILE A 38 22.75 2.79 7.42
N VAL A 39 22.44 3.53 8.49
CA VAL A 39 22.10 4.96 8.38
C VAL A 39 23.36 5.77 8.04
N ILE A 40 24.50 5.41 8.61
CA ILE A 40 25.79 6.02 8.28
C ILE A 40 26.07 5.81 6.79
N GLU A 41 25.97 4.58 6.30
CA GLU A 41 26.24 4.26 4.90
C GLU A 41 25.28 4.99 3.95
N LEU A 42 23.98 5.00 4.26
CA LEU A 42 22.98 5.73 3.48
C LEU A 42 23.27 7.24 3.45
N SER A 43 23.72 7.84 4.56
CA SER A 43 24.09 9.27 4.60
C SER A 43 25.26 9.60 3.65
N THR A 44 26.14 8.64 3.35
CA THR A 44 27.26 8.83 2.41
C THR A 44 26.89 8.62 0.94
N SER A 45 25.63 8.30 0.65
CA SER A 45 25.16 8.00 -0.72
C SER A 45 24.81 9.24 -1.55
N SER A 46 25.03 10.44 -1.02
CA SER A 46 25.02 11.73 -1.77
C SER A 46 23.85 11.91 -2.75
N SER A 47 22.62 11.63 -2.31
CA SER A 47 21.40 11.72 -3.14
C SER A 47 21.33 10.82 -4.37
N ASP A 48 22.18 9.81 -4.50
CA ASP A 48 22.08 8.80 -5.57
C ASP A 48 21.09 7.70 -5.18
N ASP A 49 19.89 7.74 -5.77
CA ASP A 49 18.82 6.78 -5.51
C ASP A 49 19.24 5.33 -5.79
N LYS A 50 20.07 5.09 -6.82
CA LYS A 50 20.54 3.73 -7.16
C LYS A 50 21.47 3.21 -6.10
N LYS A 51 22.35 4.09 -5.59
CA LYS A 51 23.26 3.73 -4.51
C LYS A 51 22.50 3.47 -3.21
N MET A 52 21.53 4.32 -2.85
CA MET A 52 20.67 4.09 -1.68
C MET A 52 19.91 2.75 -1.79
N LEU A 53 19.37 2.45 -2.97
CA LEU A 53 18.67 1.19 -3.21
C LEU A 53 19.62 -0.01 -3.10
N SER A 54 20.86 0.08 -3.61
CA SER A 54 21.88 -0.97 -3.45
C SER A 54 22.19 -1.22 -1.98
N THR A 55 22.46 -0.15 -1.22
CA THR A 55 22.76 -0.22 0.21
C THR A 55 21.60 -0.84 1.01
N LEU A 56 20.34 -0.47 0.72
CA LEU A 56 19.18 -1.11 1.35
C LEU A 56 19.06 -2.58 0.99
N ASN A 57 19.29 -2.97 -0.27
CA ASN A 57 19.24 -4.37 -0.67
C ASN A 57 20.33 -5.19 0.02
N GLU A 58 21.56 -4.68 0.10
CA GLU A 58 22.67 -5.33 0.81
C GLU A 58 22.37 -5.52 2.30
N TYR A 59 21.72 -4.53 2.92
CA TYR A 59 21.26 -4.63 4.30
C TYR A 59 20.19 -5.71 4.47
N LEU A 60 19.19 -5.76 3.57
CA LEU A 60 18.11 -6.75 3.62
C LEU A 60 18.58 -8.19 3.35
N LEU A 61 19.71 -8.38 2.67
CA LEU A 61 20.31 -9.73 2.49
C LEU A 61 20.84 -10.34 3.80
N GLN A 62 20.95 -9.56 4.88
CA GLN A 62 21.45 -10.03 6.17
C GLN A 62 20.38 -10.79 6.99
N VAL A 63 19.12 -10.75 6.56
CA VAL A 63 17.99 -11.40 7.23
C VAL A 63 17.24 -12.30 6.27
N LYS A 64 16.54 -13.33 6.77
CA LYS A 64 15.64 -14.11 5.92
C LYS A 64 14.37 -13.30 5.70
N ASP A 65 13.87 -13.32 4.47
CA ASP A 65 12.63 -12.62 4.11
C ASP A 65 11.43 -13.04 4.96
N THR A 66 11.39 -14.29 5.44
CA THR A 66 10.34 -14.81 6.33
C THR A 66 10.35 -14.21 7.73
N ASP A 67 11.47 -13.60 8.14
CA ASP A 67 11.63 -13.03 9.47
C ASP A 67 11.23 -11.55 9.51
N ILE A 68 10.93 -10.93 8.36
CA ILE A 68 10.47 -9.55 8.25
C ILE A 68 8.95 -9.51 8.34
N ASP A 69 8.42 -8.63 9.19
CA ASP A 69 6.98 -8.46 9.39
C ASP A 69 6.36 -7.54 8.33
N TYR A 70 6.10 -8.10 7.14
CA TYR A 70 5.50 -7.38 6.01
C TYR A 70 4.05 -6.97 6.27
N ASP A 71 3.24 -7.88 6.81
CA ASP A 71 1.78 -7.75 6.78
C ASP A 71 1.25 -6.87 7.92
N LYS A 72 2.08 -6.60 8.92
CA LYS A 72 1.74 -5.67 9.99
C LYS A 72 2.69 -4.48 10.01
N THR A 73 3.96 -4.65 10.38
CA THR A 73 4.84 -3.50 10.61
C THR A 73 5.16 -2.71 9.33
N VAL A 74 5.57 -3.38 8.24
CA VAL A 74 5.83 -2.68 6.96
C VAL A 74 4.54 -2.06 6.43
N PHE A 75 3.43 -2.80 6.50
CA PHE A 75 2.14 -2.30 6.07
C PHE A 75 1.67 -1.07 6.86
N GLU A 76 1.82 -1.04 8.19
CA GLU A 76 1.46 0.10 9.04
C GLU A 76 2.25 1.36 8.65
N LEU A 77 3.54 1.22 8.32
CA LEU A 77 4.37 2.32 7.80
C LEU A 77 3.84 2.82 6.45
N VAL A 78 3.55 1.90 5.53
CA VAL A 78 3.00 2.23 4.20
C VAL A 78 1.62 2.90 4.31
N LEU A 79 0.72 2.37 5.13
CA LEU A 79 -0.62 2.91 5.31
C LEU A 79 -0.58 4.32 5.92
N SER A 80 0.29 4.53 6.91
CA SER A 80 0.52 5.85 7.51
C SER A 80 1.02 6.86 6.48
N PHE A 81 1.97 6.47 5.64
CA PHE A 81 2.47 7.29 4.55
C PHE A 81 1.36 7.64 3.54
N LEU A 82 0.59 6.66 3.08
CA LEU A 82 -0.53 6.88 2.16
C LEU A 82 -1.58 7.83 2.75
N LYS A 83 -1.84 7.70 4.05
CA LYS A 83 -2.79 8.55 4.77
C LYS A 83 -2.32 10.00 4.82
N ILE A 84 -1.05 10.25 5.08
CA ILE A 84 -0.44 11.59 5.02
C ILE A 84 -0.59 12.16 3.60
N LYS A 85 -0.19 11.38 2.57
CA LYS A 85 -0.28 11.83 1.17
C LYS A 85 -1.71 12.19 0.76
N TYR A 86 -2.70 11.39 1.16
CA TYR A 86 -4.10 11.65 0.81
C TYR A 86 -4.74 12.79 1.61
N ILE A 87 -4.59 12.77 2.94
CA ILE A 87 -5.32 13.69 3.83
C ILE A 87 -4.59 15.01 3.98
N GLU A 88 -3.28 14.98 4.25
CA GLU A 88 -2.51 16.18 4.58
C GLU A 88 -1.99 16.86 3.32
N GLU A 89 -1.47 16.09 2.37
CA GLU A 89 -0.93 16.62 1.11
C GLU A 89 -1.98 16.72 -0.01
N SER A 90 -3.23 16.33 0.26
CA SER A 90 -4.37 16.45 -0.67
C SER A 90 -4.14 15.75 -2.02
N MET A 91 -3.36 14.66 -2.05
CA MET A 91 -3.18 13.85 -3.25
C MET A 91 -4.53 13.28 -3.71
N SER A 92 -4.76 13.22 -5.02
CA SER A 92 -6.03 12.75 -5.56
C SER A 92 -6.25 11.26 -5.25
N MET A 93 -7.52 10.83 -5.18
CA MET A 93 -7.85 9.41 -5.03
C MET A 93 -7.28 8.56 -6.18
N ALA A 94 -7.25 9.09 -7.40
CA ALA A 94 -6.65 8.41 -8.55
C ALA A 94 -5.15 8.17 -8.33
N ASP A 95 -4.43 9.18 -7.87
CA ASP A 95 -2.98 9.07 -7.63
C ASP A 95 -2.66 8.15 -6.44
N ILE A 96 -3.43 8.24 -5.36
CA ILE A 96 -3.26 7.36 -4.19
C ILE A 96 -3.57 5.91 -4.54
N THR A 97 -4.62 5.64 -5.30
CA THR A 97 -4.98 4.25 -5.70
C THR A 97 -3.96 3.67 -6.67
N SER A 98 -3.43 4.48 -7.59
CA SER A 98 -2.28 4.11 -8.45
C SER A 98 -1.03 3.81 -7.62
N LEU A 99 -0.76 4.60 -6.59
CA LEU A 99 0.36 4.37 -5.68
C LEU A 99 0.16 3.11 -4.84
N MET A 100 -1.04 2.88 -4.30
CA MET A 100 -1.40 1.65 -3.59
C MET A 100 -1.13 0.41 -4.45
N TYR A 101 -1.56 0.44 -5.71
CA TYR A 101 -1.29 -0.64 -6.66
C TYR A 101 0.21 -0.90 -6.82
N LYS A 102 0.99 0.17 -7.09
CA LYS A 102 2.44 0.05 -7.30
C LYS A 102 3.15 -0.51 -6.07
N LEU A 103 2.82 -0.01 -4.88
CA LEU A 103 3.41 -0.48 -3.62
C LEU A 103 3.11 -1.96 -3.41
N ALA A 104 1.85 -2.38 -3.58
CA ALA A 104 1.46 -3.79 -3.43
C ALA A 104 2.16 -4.70 -4.45
N VAL A 105 2.31 -4.28 -5.70
CA VAL A 105 3.05 -5.05 -6.70
C VAL A 105 4.54 -5.12 -6.33
N CYS A 106 5.15 -4.01 -5.90
CA CYS A 106 6.57 -3.96 -5.57
C CYS A 106 6.95 -4.70 -4.29
N THR A 107 5.97 -5.05 -3.43
CA THR A 107 6.21 -5.91 -2.26
C THR A 107 6.28 -7.39 -2.61
N ASP A 108 5.86 -7.78 -3.82
CA ASP A 108 5.65 -9.17 -4.24
C ASP A 108 4.66 -9.95 -3.35
N ARG A 109 3.89 -9.25 -2.50
CA ARG A 109 2.97 -9.83 -1.50
C ARG A 109 1.49 -9.58 -1.81
N TYR A 110 1.17 -9.03 -2.99
CA TYR A 110 -0.19 -8.63 -3.40
C TYR A 110 -1.24 -9.75 -3.44
N LEU A 111 -0.87 -11.00 -3.17
CA LEU A 111 -1.81 -12.13 -3.05
C LEU A 111 -2.32 -12.31 -1.61
N ASP A 112 -1.62 -11.74 -0.62
CA ASP A 112 -1.96 -11.85 0.79
C ASP A 112 -2.49 -10.51 1.33
N GLU A 113 -3.42 -10.58 2.30
CA GLU A 113 -3.89 -9.37 2.98
C GLU A 113 -2.81 -8.86 3.95
N PRO A 114 -2.64 -7.54 4.09
CA PRO A 114 -3.50 -6.45 3.57
C PRO A 114 -3.10 -5.90 2.19
N TRP A 115 -2.02 -6.43 1.59
CA TRP A 115 -1.50 -5.98 0.29
C TRP A 115 -2.45 -6.27 -0.86
N ASN A 116 -3.21 -7.37 -0.77
CA ASN A 116 -4.23 -7.73 -1.74
C ASN A 116 -5.32 -6.66 -1.85
N THR A 117 -5.76 -6.09 -0.72
CA THR A 117 -6.72 -4.97 -0.74
C THR A 117 -6.14 -3.73 -1.43
N MET A 118 -4.87 -3.37 -1.20
CA MET A 118 -4.21 -2.25 -1.92
C MET A 118 -4.16 -2.48 -3.42
N TYR A 119 -3.80 -3.70 -3.84
CA TYR A 119 -3.78 -4.10 -5.24
C TYR A 119 -5.15 -3.94 -5.90
N PHE A 120 -6.19 -4.48 -5.26
CA PHE A 120 -7.54 -4.43 -5.81
C PHE A 120 -8.16 -3.03 -5.79
N LEU A 121 -7.96 -2.23 -4.75
CA LEU A 121 -8.43 -0.84 -4.72
C LEU A 121 -7.81 -0.07 -5.89
N GLY A 122 -6.52 -0.24 -6.14
CA GLY A 122 -5.85 0.30 -7.30
C GLY A 122 -6.45 -0.15 -8.63
N SER A 123 -6.68 -1.45 -8.80
CA SER A 123 -7.23 -1.99 -10.06
C SER A 123 -8.69 -1.62 -10.31
N LEU A 124 -9.49 -1.46 -9.25
CA LEU A 124 -10.93 -1.21 -9.34
C LEU A 124 -11.30 0.27 -9.52
N PHE A 125 -10.34 1.19 -9.39
CA PHE A 125 -10.60 2.62 -9.55
C PHE A 125 -11.18 2.95 -10.93
N ASP A 126 -10.56 2.47 -12.00
CA ASP A 126 -11.01 2.73 -13.38
C ASP A 126 -12.38 2.10 -13.67
N GLU A 127 -12.68 0.96 -13.05
CA GLU A 127 -13.99 0.32 -13.13
C GLU A 127 -15.08 1.16 -12.45
N ALA A 128 -14.77 1.81 -11.33
CA ALA A 128 -15.68 2.71 -10.63
C ALA A 128 -15.93 3.99 -11.42
N GLU A 129 -14.88 4.60 -11.99
CA GLU A 129 -14.99 5.80 -12.82
C GLU A 129 -15.76 5.53 -14.12
N SER A 130 -15.62 4.32 -14.67
CA SER A 130 -16.36 3.87 -15.87
C SER A 130 -17.80 3.42 -15.57
N GLY A 131 -18.19 3.36 -14.29
CA GLY A 131 -19.54 2.97 -13.85
C GLY A 131 -19.84 1.46 -13.91
N TYR A 132 -18.81 0.62 -14.00
CA TYR A 132 -18.96 -0.84 -13.92
C TYR A 132 -19.21 -1.33 -12.49
N ILE A 133 -18.65 -0.61 -11.50
CA ILE A 133 -18.93 -0.83 -10.08
C ILE A 133 -19.53 0.45 -9.45
N ASP A 134 -20.23 0.28 -8.32
CA ASP A 134 -20.85 1.42 -7.63
C ASP A 134 -19.76 2.34 -7.07
N LYS A 135 -19.68 3.56 -7.61
CA LYS A 135 -18.67 4.55 -7.22
C LYS A 135 -18.73 4.93 -5.74
N LYS A 136 -19.93 4.97 -5.14
CA LYS A 136 -20.07 5.31 -3.71
C LYS A 136 -19.58 4.16 -2.84
N ASP A 137 -19.92 2.92 -3.19
CA ASP A 137 -19.42 1.73 -2.52
C ASP A 137 -17.89 1.67 -2.57
N TYR A 138 -17.30 1.89 -3.76
CA TYR A 138 -15.85 1.98 -3.94
C TYR A 138 -15.22 3.05 -3.04
N GLN A 139 -15.77 4.28 -3.05
CA GLN A 139 -15.25 5.39 -2.23
C GLN A 139 -15.33 5.09 -0.72
N CYS A 140 -16.41 4.44 -0.26
CA CYS A 140 -16.55 4.01 1.12
C CYS A 140 -15.49 2.98 1.50
N LYS A 141 -15.26 1.97 0.64
CA LYS A 141 -14.24 0.94 0.84
C LYS A 141 -12.83 1.51 0.86
N PHE A 142 -12.50 2.38 -0.10
CA PHE A 142 -11.24 3.10 -0.14
C PHE A 142 -10.98 3.88 1.17
N THR A 143 -12.00 4.62 1.63
CA THR A 143 -11.88 5.46 2.82
C THR A 143 -11.74 4.63 4.09
N ALA A 144 -12.51 3.54 4.21
CA ALA A 144 -12.43 2.61 5.33
C ALA A 144 -11.07 1.91 5.38
N PHE A 145 -10.55 1.44 4.25
CA PHE A 145 -9.22 0.86 4.19
C PHE A 145 -8.14 1.86 4.61
N LEU A 146 -8.14 3.07 4.04
CA LEU A 146 -7.12 4.07 4.31
C LEU A 146 -7.14 4.60 5.76
N ASN A 147 -8.33 4.71 6.37
CA ASN A 147 -8.46 5.25 7.72
C ASN A 147 -8.40 4.20 8.83
N GLU A 148 -8.92 3.00 8.56
CA GLU A 148 -9.20 1.97 9.57
C GLU A 148 -8.50 0.64 9.27
N GLY A 149 -7.84 0.50 8.12
CA GLY A 149 -7.14 -0.73 7.72
C GLY A 149 -8.08 -1.89 7.36
N ILE A 150 -9.37 -1.61 7.10
CA ILE A 150 -10.38 -2.64 6.82
C ILE A 150 -10.15 -3.23 5.42
N CYS A 151 -9.80 -4.52 5.36
CA CYS A 151 -9.47 -5.24 4.14
C CYS A 151 -10.73 -5.73 3.40
N PHE A 152 -10.60 -6.10 2.12
CA PHE A 152 -11.73 -6.59 1.34
C PHE A 152 -12.33 -7.88 1.90
N CYS A 153 -11.52 -8.76 2.48
CA CYS A 153 -12.00 -9.94 3.18
C CYS A 153 -12.92 -9.64 4.38
N ASP A 154 -12.86 -8.42 4.92
CA ASP A 154 -13.66 -8.00 6.07
C ASP A 154 -15.06 -7.48 5.68
N TYR A 155 -15.28 -7.25 4.38
CA TYR A 155 -16.61 -6.91 3.88
C TYR A 155 -17.46 -8.16 3.71
N PRO A 156 -18.73 -8.17 4.20
CA PRO A 156 -19.64 -9.26 3.90
C PRO A 156 -19.77 -9.40 2.38
N PRO A 157 -19.80 -10.63 1.84
CA PRO A 157 -19.85 -10.86 0.40
C PRO A 157 -20.99 -10.03 -0.18
N VAL A 158 -20.65 -9.20 -1.17
CA VAL A 158 -21.61 -8.31 -1.84
C VAL A 158 -22.85 -9.14 -2.15
N GLN A 159 -23.99 -8.76 -1.56
CA GLN A 159 -25.26 -9.30 -1.98
C GLN A 159 -25.42 -8.88 -3.44
N VAL A 160 -25.01 -9.76 -4.35
CA VAL A 160 -25.16 -9.58 -5.78
C VAL A 160 -26.63 -9.22 -5.99
N LYS A 161 -26.92 -7.96 -6.32
CA LYS A 161 -28.28 -7.54 -6.65
C LYS A 161 -28.76 -8.53 -7.69
N GLU A 162 -29.76 -9.32 -7.31
CA GLU A 162 -30.34 -10.38 -8.14
C GLU A 162 -30.51 -9.79 -9.55
N SER A 163 -29.78 -10.34 -10.54
CA SER A 163 -29.83 -9.80 -11.89
C SER A 163 -31.29 -9.74 -12.33
N ILE A 164 -31.66 -8.74 -13.13
CA ILE A 164 -33.04 -8.58 -13.62
C ILE A 164 -33.53 -9.89 -14.27
N LEU A 165 -32.62 -10.62 -14.92
CA LEU A 165 -32.83 -11.98 -15.43
C LEU A 165 -33.21 -13.00 -14.35
N LYS A 166 -32.52 -13.05 -13.20
CA LYS A 166 -32.91 -13.93 -12.08
C LYS A 166 -34.27 -13.54 -11.48
N LYS A 167 -34.59 -12.25 -11.35
CA LYS A 167 -35.92 -11.79 -10.90
C LYS A 167 -37.04 -12.19 -11.86
N ILE A 168 -36.79 -12.09 -13.17
CA ILE A 168 -37.76 -12.50 -14.21
C ILE A 168 -37.96 -14.03 -14.17
N LEU A 169 -36.87 -14.80 -14.12
CA LEU A 169 -36.94 -16.27 -14.06
C LEU A 169 -37.67 -16.77 -12.81
N ARG A 170 -37.48 -16.11 -11.66
CA ARG A 170 -38.19 -16.41 -10.43
C ARG A 170 -39.69 -16.13 -10.53
N LYS A 171 -40.07 -14.97 -11.10
CA LYS A 171 -41.49 -14.64 -11.38
C LYS A 171 -42.16 -15.60 -12.36
N ILE A 172 -41.42 -16.19 -13.30
CA ILE A 172 -41.94 -17.21 -14.22
C ILE A 172 -42.12 -18.55 -13.51
N ARG A 173 -41.20 -18.90 -12.61
CA ARG A 173 -41.24 -20.15 -11.84
C ARG A 173 -42.35 -20.17 -10.79
N ASP A 174 -42.59 -19.04 -10.12
CA ASP A 174 -43.61 -18.91 -9.06
C ASP A 174 -45.05 -18.76 -9.61
N LYS A 175 -45.21 -18.73 -10.95
CA LYS A 175 -46.51 -18.68 -11.64
C LYS A 175 -46.98 -20.03 -12.23
N LYS A 176 -46.27 -21.13 -11.92
CA LYS A 176 -46.70 -22.51 -12.18
C LYS A 176 -47.08 -23.18 -10.87
#